data_AF-A0A4Z1E4E9-F1
#
_entry.id   AF-A0A4Z1E4E9-F1
#
_cell.length_a   1.000
_cell.length_b   1.000
_cell.length_c   1.000
_cell.angle_alpha   90.00
_cell.angle_beta   90.00
_cell.angle_gamma   90.00
#
_symmetry.space_group_name_H-M   'P 1'
#
loop_
_entity.id
_entity.type
_entity.pdbx_description
1 polymer ?
#
loop_
_entity_poly.entity_id
_entity_poly.type
_entity_poly.pdbx_seq_one_letter_code
_entity_poly.pdbx_strand_id
1 'polypeptide(L)'
;MGAKLKDGIHDLEYQQNDLAKKEKNNTTNHIDAMLIRYLSTSFRTKQKLARAQKQNRPIPQWIRLRTGNTIRYNAKRRHWRKTRIGL
;
A
#
# COMPACT_ATOMS: atom_id res chain seq x y z
N MET A 1 30.13 -40.20 -22.60
CA MET A 1 29.91 -39.97 -21.16
C MET A 1 30.04 -38.46 -20.90
N GLY A 2 28.96 -37.67 -20.87
CA GLY A 2 29.16 -36.23 -20.67
C GLY A 2 27.97 -35.28 -20.73
N ALA A 3 26.72 -35.74 -20.58
CA ALA A 3 25.56 -34.84 -20.65
C ALA A 3 24.45 -35.26 -19.69
N LYS A 4 24.64 -35.10 -18.38
CA LYS A 4 23.57 -35.13 -17.35
C LYS A 4 23.95 -34.37 -16.06
N LEU A 5 24.46 -33.14 -16.17
CA LEU A 5 24.83 -32.34 -14.98
C LEU A 5 24.36 -30.88 -15.01
N LYS A 6 23.69 -30.41 -16.08
CA LYS A 6 23.32 -28.98 -16.21
C LYS A 6 21.87 -28.66 -15.80
N ASP A 7 20.97 -29.64 -15.80
CA ASP A 7 19.54 -29.39 -15.57
C ASP A 7 19.20 -29.18 -14.09
N GLY A 8 19.96 -29.77 -13.16
CA GLY A 8 19.74 -29.58 -11.71
C GLY A 8 20.21 -28.23 -11.16
N ILE A 9 21.08 -27.51 -11.87
CA ILE A 9 21.60 -26.20 -11.40
C ILE A 9 20.52 -25.12 -11.53
N HIS A 10 19.75 -25.16 -12.63
CA HIS A 10 18.67 -24.20 -12.89
C HIS A 10 17.49 -24.39 -11.94
N ASP A 11 17.20 -25.64 -11.55
CA ASP A 11 16.17 -25.98 -10.56
C ASP A 11 16.60 -25.61 -9.13
N LEU A 12 17.88 -25.79 -8.77
CA LEU A 12 18.43 -25.34 -7.49
C LEU A 12 18.49 -23.82 -7.39
N GLU A 13 18.85 -23.11 -8.48
CA GLU A 13 18.83 -21.66 -8.54
C GLU A 13 17.39 -21.12 -8.46
N TYR A 14 16.43 -21.79 -9.08
CA TYR A 14 15.01 -21.47 -8.93
C TYR A 14 14.49 -21.71 -7.50
N GLN A 15 14.86 -22.84 -6.87
CA GLN A 15 14.53 -23.12 -5.46
C GLN A 15 15.18 -22.11 -4.51
N GLN A 16 16.43 -21.71 -4.73
CA GLN A 16 17.13 -20.70 -3.94
C GLN A 16 16.46 -19.33 -4.08
N ASN A 17 16.03 -18.96 -5.29
CA ASN A 17 15.34 -17.71 -5.57
C ASN A 17 13.92 -17.66 -4.99
N ASP A 18 13.20 -18.79 -4.94
CA ASP A 18 11.86 -18.89 -4.35
C ASP A 18 11.90 -18.88 -2.81
N LEU A 19 12.88 -19.57 -2.22
CA LEU A 19 13.19 -19.48 -0.78
C LEU A 19 13.62 -18.06 -0.37
N ALA A 20 14.46 -17.39 -1.16
CA ALA A 20 14.87 -16.01 -0.90
C ALA A 20 13.70 -15.01 -1.01
N LYS A 21 12.71 -15.26 -1.88
CA LYS A 21 11.46 -14.49 -1.92
C LYS A 21 10.60 -14.77 -0.67
N LYS A 22 10.51 -16.02 -0.24
CA LYS A 22 9.76 -16.43 0.97
C LYS A 22 10.34 -15.82 2.25
N GLU A 23 11.67 -15.72 2.36
CA GLU A 23 12.34 -15.08 3.51
C GLU A 23 12.11 -13.56 3.54
N LYS A 24 12.24 -12.88 2.41
CA LYS A 24 11.94 -11.43 2.31
C LYS A 24 10.49 -11.13 2.71
N ASN A 25 9.55 -11.97 2.30
CA ASN A 25 8.13 -11.83 2.66
C ASN A 25 7.89 -12.14 4.15
N ASN A 26 8.67 -13.04 4.78
CA ASN A 26 8.52 -13.41 6.19
C ASN A 26 9.06 -12.33 7.15
N THR A 27 10.16 -11.65 6.79
CA THR A 27 10.74 -10.58 7.61
C THR A 27 9.98 -9.26 7.49
N THR A 28 9.42 -8.94 6.32
CA THR A 28 8.57 -7.75 6.13
C THR A 28 7.29 -7.85 6.97
N ASN A 29 6.69 -9.04 7.08
CA ASN A 29 5.52 -9.28 7.92
C ASN A 29 5.79 -9.12 9.43
N HIS A 30 7.00 -9.47 9.91
CA HIS A 30 7.33 -9.36 11.34
C HIS A 30 7.54 -7.91 11.77
N ILE A 31 8.23 -7.09 10.97
CA ILE A 31 8.49 -5.68 11.29
C ILE A 31 7.18 -4.89 11.19
N ASP A 32 6.36 -5.17 10.18
CA ASP A 32 5.02 -4.58 10.04
C ASP A 32 4.09 -4.98 11.21
N ALA A 33 4.11 -6.24 11.65
CA ALA A 33 3.34 -6.69 12.81
C ALA A 33 3.84 -6.05 14.12
N MET A 34 5.16 -5.87 14.31
CA MET A 34 5.74 -5.24 15.49
C MET A 34 5.40 -3.74 15.55
N LEU A 35 5.50 -3.02 14.44
CA LEU A 35 5.15 -1.60 14.33
C LEU A 35 3.64 -1.37 14.53
N ILE A 36 2.79 -2.27 14.00
CA ILE A 36 1.33 -2.21 14.22
C ILE A 36 0.97 -2.50 15.70
N ARG A 37 1.74 -3.34 16.39
CA ARG A 37 1.51 -3.66 17.82
C ARG A 37 2.01 -2.55 18.76
N TYR A 38 3.11 -1.88 18.44
CA TYR A 38 3.65 -0.78 19.23
C TYR A 38 2.82 0.52 19.13
N LEU A 39 2.11 0.71 18.01
CA LEU A 39 1.17 1.82 17.79
C LEU A 39 -0.28 1.32 17.89
N SER A 40 -0.76 1.09 19.12
CA SER A 40 -2.10 0.54 19.39
C SER A 40 -3.22 1.54 19.07
N THR A 41 -3.56 1.68 17.79
CA THR A 41 -4.71 2.44 17.33
C THR A 41 -5.94 1.53 17.21
N SER A 42 -7.07 1.95 17.79
CA SER A 42 -8.31 1.18 17.73
C SER A 42 -8.77 0.96 16.27
N PHE A 43 -9.45 -0.16 16.00
CA PHE A 43 -10.01 -0.43 14.66
C PHE A 43 -10.90 0.72 14.16
N ARG A 44 -11.68 1.32 15.06
CA ARG A 44 -12.53 2.48 14.76
C ARG A 44 -11.71 3.70 14.32
N THR A 45 -10.60 3.97 14.98
CA THR A 45 -9.68 5.05 14.60
C THR A 45 -9.04 4.77 13.23
N LYS A 46 -8.60 3.52 12.98
CA LYS A 46 -8.05 3.10 11.69
C LYS A 46 -9.05 3.29 10.55
N GLN A 47 -10.32 2.91 10.76
CA GLN A 47 -11.37 3.08 9.77
C GLN A 47 -11.63 4.56 9.46
N LYS A 48 -11.67 5.43 10.48
CA LYS A 48 -11.81 6.88 10.30
C LYS A 48 -10.62 7.48 9.52
N LEU A 49 -9.39 7.10 9.87
CA LEU A 49 -8.18 7.53 9.17
C LEU A 49 -8.16 7.09 7.71
N ALA A 50 -8.51 5.84 7.44
CA ALA A 50 -8.59 5.30 6.08
C ALA A 50 -9.63 6.05 5.23
N ARG A 51 -10.81 6.35 5.80
CA ARG A 51 -11.84 7.16 5.13
C ARG A 51 -11.36 8.58 4.86
N ALA A 52 -10.72 9.24 5.84
CA ALA A 52 -10.17 10.58 5.67
C ALA A 52 -9.07 10.62 4.59
N GLN A 53 -8.25 9.56 4.49
CA GLN A 53 -7.25 9.43 3.43
C GLN A 53 -7.91 9.28 2.06
N LYS A 54 -8.96 8.47 1.94
CA LYS A 54 -9.70 8.26 0.67
C LYS A 54 -10.44 9.51 0.20
N GLN A 55 -10.99 10.31 1.11
CA GLN A 55 -11.70 11.56 0.76
C GLN A 55 -10.75 12.66 0.24
N ASN A 56 -9.48 12.61 0.62
CA ASN A 56 -8.48 13.62 0.27
C ASN A 56 -7.90 13.40 -1.15
N ARG A 57 -8.76 13.44 -2.16
CA ARG A 57 -8.42 13.22 -3.57
C ARG A 57 -8.85 14.42 -4.42
N PRO A 58 -8.14 14.75 -5.52
CA PRO A 58 -8.55 15.79 -6.46
C PRO A 58 -9.81 15.37 -7.23
N ILE A 59 -10.51 16.34 -7.81
CA ILE A 59 -11.70 16.07 -8.63
C ILE A 59 -11.25 15.48 -9.97
N PRO A 60 -11.86 14.36 -10.43
CA PRO A 60 -11.63 13.81 -11.76
C PRO A 60 -11.96 14.79 -12.89
N GLN A 61 -11.18 14.75 -13.96
CA GLN A 61 -11.31 15.71 -15.07
C GLN A 61 -12.68 15.64 -15.75
N TRP A 62 -13.20 14.44 -16.01
CA TRP A 62 -14.50 14.27 -16.68
C TRP A 62 -15.67 14.90 -15.90
N ILE A 63 -15.57 15.00 -14.57
CA ILE A 63 -16.59 15.69 -13.76
C ILE A 63 -16.64 17.17 -14.13
N ARG A 64 -15.48 17.82 -14.32
CA ARG A 64 -15.42 19.24 -14.72
C ARG A 64 -16.04 19.52 -16.08
N LEU A 65 -16.08 18.50 -16.95
CA LEU A 65 -16.59 18.60 -18.32
C LEU A 65 -18.10 18.35 -18.41
N ARG A 66 -18.77 17.98 -17.31
CA ARG A 66 -20.24 17.81 -17.29
C ARG A 66 -20.94 19.16 -17.52
N THR A 67 -21.90 19.17 -18.43
CA THR A 67 -22.75 20.34 -18.71
C THR A 67 -23.49 20.80 -17.44
N GLY A 68 -23.54 22.11 -17.20
CA GLY A 68 -24.18 22.69 -16.01
C GLY A 68 -23.41 22.47 -14.70
N ASN A 69 -22.21 21.90 -14.72
CA ASN A 69 -21.42 21.73 -13.50
C ASN A 69 -20.66 23.00 -13.10
N THR A 70 -20.87 23.46 -11.87
CA THR A 70 -20.18 24.61 -11.27
C THR A 70 -18.92 24.22 -10.49
N ILE A 71 -18.72 22.93 -10.20
CA ILE A 71 -17.65 22.44 -9.33
C ILE A 71 -16.30 22.40 -10.08
N ARG A 72 -15.30 23.17 -9.62
CA ARG A 72 -13.95 23.26 -10.23
C ARG A 72 -12.86 22.52 -9.45
N TYR A 73 -12.93 22.53 -8.12
CA TYR A 73 -11.96 21.91 -7.22
C TYR A 73 -12.63 21.32 -5.97
N ASN A 74 -11.93 20.42 -5.28
CA ASN A 74 -12.43 19.81 -4.04
C ASN A 74 -12.17 20.76 -2.87
N ALA A 75 -13.20 21.52 -2.46
CA ALA A 75 -13.10 22.46 -1.34
C ALA A 75 -12.80 21.78 0.02
N LYS A 76 -13.11 20.48 0.17
CA LYS A 76 -12.87 19.71 1.41
C LYS A 76 -11.51 18.99 1.41
N ARG A 77 -10.67 19.21 0.39
CA ARG A 77 -9.32 18.65 0.34
C ARG A 77 -8.46 19.24 1.45
N ARG A 78 -7.67 18.41 2.12
CA ARG A 78 -6.94 18.79 3.35
C ARG A 78 -5.45 18.48 3.23
N HIS A 79 -4.59 19.36 3.75
CA HIS A 79 -3.17 19.09 3.91
C HIS A 79 -2.84 18.79 5.39
N TRP A 80 -2.03 17.76 5.65
CA TRP A 80 -1.76 17.28 7.01
C TRP A 80 -1.00 18.29 7.87
N ARG A 81 -0.17 19.16 7.28
CA ARG A 81 0.51 20.24 8.02
C ARG A 81 -0.39 21.44 8.33
N LYS A 82 -1.46 21.66 7.55
CA LYS A 82 -2.34 22.83 7.71
C LYS A 82 -3.54 22.55 8.61
N THR A 83 -4.06 21.33 8.61
CA THR A 83 -5.26 20.99 9.39
C THR A 83 -5.19 19.55 9.90
N ARG A 84 -5.43 19.37 11.20
CA ARG A 84 -5.44 18.06 11.86
C ARG A 84 -6.77 17.33 11.65
N ILE A 85 -6.72 16.00 11.69
CA ILE A 85 -7.89 15.13 11.69
C ILE A 85 -8.27 14.95 13.16
N GLY A 86 -9.24 15.71 13.66
CA GLY A 86 -9.69 15.58 15.05
C GLY A 86 -10.28 14.20 15.30
N LEU A 87 -9.50 13.33 15.94
CA LEU A 87 -9.81 11.92 16.19
C LEU A 87 -9.61 11.56 17.64
#